data_AF-A0A1I2FR83-F1
#
_entry.id   AF-A0A1I2FR83-F1
#
_cell.length_a   1.000
_cell.length_b   1.000
_cell.length_c   1.000
_cell.angle_alpha   90.00
_cell.angle_beta   90.00
_cell.angle_gamma   90.00
#
_symmetry.space_group_name_H-M   'P 1'
#
loop_
_entity.id
_entity.type
_entity.pdbx_description
1 polymer ?
#
loop_
_entity_poly.entity_id
_entity_poly.type
_entity_poly.pdbx_seq_one_letter_code
_entity_poly.pdbx_strand_id
1 'polypeptide(L)'
;MLNIFTVSYQELDSKIRDLSNRIGKAESFFGSTSKHDWDYTFELCTEINEIFKNVRYPSKNERDIAWANFFNLRNNAHVVRKEQTYNRSKNFYNEIMGRLDNADYHAISDFVVGHIMTFGLLKETVEDMKSKGKALGNIGGYFKSVKHEMTGEHKTDVHERMIEVRQHHDNFWGQHKNYQEEKTKLYEEKQRIWLEKQEKGRQIKAQIEGNLEKNIEKHNNAKDALERFEGKKNDLQSKIWESHSDNWKSKAEGWLDELNDKIRSVEDQIRRIEAWIDEDRNKLRNWR
;
A
#
# COMPACT_ATOMS: atom_id res chain seq x y z
N MET A 1 58.14 -55.42 -30.03
CA MET A 1 57.13 -56.21 -29.29
C MET A 1 56.73 -55.41 -28.07
N LEU A 2 55.59 -54.73 -28.14
CA LEU A 2 55.03 -54.03 -26.98
C LEU A 2 54.50 -55.10 -26.03
N ASN A 3 55.11 -55.19 -24.84
CA ASN A 3 54.53 -55.89 -23.71
C ASN A 3 53.19 -55.20 -23.40
N ILE A 4 52.10 -55.73 -23.93
CA ILE A 4 50.77 -55.41 -23.41
C ILE A 4 50.78 -56.00 -22.01
N PHE A 5 51.04 -55.14 -21.02
CA PHE A 5 50.88 -55.49 -19.61
C PHE A 5 49.45 -55.99 -19.46
N THR A 6 49.31 -57.32 -19.41
CA THR A 6 48.02 -57.97 -19.20
C THR A 6 47.70 -57.76 -17.74
N VAL A 7 46.81 -56.80 -17.47
CA VAL A 7 46.25 -56.55 -16.14
C VAL A 7 45.78 -57.88 -15.56
N SER A 8 46.25 -58.21 -14.36
CA SER A 8 45.91 -59.49 -13.73
C SER A 8 44.46 -59.47 -13.22
N TYR A 9 43.80 -60.63 -13.17
CA TYR A 9 42.45 -60.71 -12.59
C TYR A 9 42.42 -60.28 -11.11
N GLN A 10 43.53 -60.45 -10.38
CA GLN A 10 43.68 -60.01 -8.99
C GLN A 10 43.63 -58.48 -8.86
N GLU A 11 44.19 -57.76 -9.84
CA GLU A 11 44.15 -56.30 -9.89
C GLU A 11 42.71 -55.81 -10.16
N LEU A 12 41.99 -56.47 -11.06
CA LEU A 12 40.57 -56.21 -11.29
C LEU A 12 39.73 -56.44 -10.02
N ASP A 13 39.92 -57.56 -9.33
CA ASP A 13 39.22 -57.86 -8.08
C ASP A 13 39.57 -56.86 -6.96
N SER A 14 40.79 -56.30 -6.97
CA SER A 14 41.18 -55.20 -6.08
C SER A 14 40.38 -53.94 -6.37
N LYS A 15 40.22 -53.57 -7.65
CA LYS A 15 39.42 -52.41 -8.07
C LYS A 15 37.92 -52.58 -7.76
N ILE A 16 37.38 -53.79 -7.93
CA ILE A 16 36.00 -54.10 -7.54
C ILE A 16 35.81 -53.94 -6.02
N ARG A 17 36.79 -54.36 -5.21
CA ARG A 17 36.78 -54.12 -3.76
C ARG A 17 36.88 -52.64 -3.41
N ASP A 18 37.71 -51.86 -4.11
CA ASP A 18 37.77 -50.41 -3.92
C ASP A 18 36.43 -49.74 -4.25
N LEU A 19 35.79 -50.13 -5.35
CA LEU A 19 34.44 -49.68 -5.70
C LEU A 19 33.43 -50.00 -4.60
N SER A 20 33.42 -51.23 -4.09
CA SER A 20 32.58 -51.63 -2.96
C SER A 20 32.81 -50.78 -1.72
N ASN A 21 34.06 -50.49 -1.38
CA ASN A 21 34.41 -49.66 -0.24
C ASN A 21 33.94 -48.21 -0.41
N ARG A 22 34.05 -47.64 -1.63
CA ARG A 22 33.57 -46.29 -1.93
C ARG A 22 32.06 -46.18 -1.80
N ILE A 23 31.33 -47.16 -2.32
CA ILE A 23 29.86 -47.21 -2.21
C ILE A 23 29.44 -47.37 -0.74
N GLY A 24 30.06 -48.31 0.00
CA GLY A 24 29.74 -48.52 1.42
C GLY A 24 30.03 -47.30 2.31
N LYS A 25 31.04 -46.50 1.98
CA LYS A 25 31.28 -45.21 2.63
C LYS A 25 30.20 -44.18 2.31
N ALA A 26 29.67 -44.17 1.09
CA ALA A 26 28.60 -43.28 0.68
C ALA A 26 27.23 -43.68 1.29
N GLU A 27 27.01 -44.96 1.52
CA GLU A 27 25.81 -45.48 2.20
C GLU A 27 25.83 -45.27 3.72
N SER A 28 27.01 -45.16 4.31
CA SER A 28 27.15 -44.97 5.75
C SER A 28 26.50 -43.67 6.20
N PHE A 29 25.75 -43.73 7.31
CA PHE A 29 24.96 -42.62 7.87
C PHE A 29 25.74 -41.30 8.07
N PHE A 30 27.07 -41.37 8.23
CA PHE A 30 27.95 -40.21 8.41
C PHE A 30 28.73 -39.81 7.16
N GLY A 31 28.59 -40.53 6.04
CA GLY A 31 29.33 -40.30 4.82
C GLY A 31 28.72 -39.17 3.99
N SER A 32 29.13 -37.92 4.21
CA SER A 32 28.80 -36.86 3.25
C SER A 32 29.68 -37.02 2.00
N THR A 33 29.22 -37.76 1.01
CA THR A 33 29.92 -37.85 -0.28
C THR A 33 29.56 -36.65 -1.14
N SER A 34 30.58 -35.92 -1.59
CA SER A 34 30.42 -34.79 -2.49
C SER A 34 30.11 -35.25 -3.92
N LYS A 35 29.66 -34.33 -4.77
CA LYS A 35 29.47 -34.60 -6.20
C LYS A 35 30.76 -35.11 -6.86
N HIS A 36 31.92 -34.55 -6.46
CA HIS A 36 33.23 -34.96 -6.97
C HIS A 36 33.57 -36.40 -6.60
N ASP A 37 33.16 -36.89 -5.44
CA ASP A 37 33.42 -38.27 -5.02
C ASP A 37 32.68 -39.30 -5.89
N TRP A 38 31.48 -38.93 -6.35
CA TRP A 38 30.73 -39.76 -7.27
C TRP A 38 31.37 -39.80 -8.66
N ASP A 39 31.87 -38.67 -9.16
CA ASP A 39 32.53 -38.63 -10.47
C ASP A 39 33.72 -39.60 -10.50
N TYR A 40 34.58 -39.60 -9.47
CA TYR A 40 35.65 -40.60 -9.33
C TYR A 40 35.15 -42.05 -9.20
N THR A 41 34.00 -42.26 -8.54
CA THR A 41 33.39 -43.59 -8.41
C THR A 41 32.90 -44.11 -9.76
N PHE A 42 32.34 -43.26 -10.61
CA PHE A 42 31.90 -43.64 -11.96
C PHE A 42 33.06 -43.72 -12.97
N GLU A 43 34.12 -42.96 -12.79
CA GLU A 43 35.39 -43.17 -13.50
C GLU A 43 35.95 -44.57 -13.20
N LEU A 44 35.98 -44.98 -11.92
CA LEU A 44 36.39 -46.33 -11.53
C LEU A 44 35.48 -47.41 -12.12
N CYS A 45 34.16 -47.18 -12.18
CA CYS A 45 33.25 -48.09 -12.86
C CYS A 45 33.58 -48.24 -14.35
N THR A 46 33.95 -47.14 -15.01
CA THR A 46 34.34 -47.13 -16.42
C THR A 46 35.65 -47.89 -16.62
N GLU A 47 36.63 -47.65 -15.76
CA GLU A 47 37.92 -48.36 -15.78
C GLU A 47 37.75 -49.87 -15.60
N ILE A 48 36.98 -50.30 -14.59
CA ILE A 48 36.69 -51.72 -14.34
C ILE A 48 36.04 -52.37 -15.57
N ASN A 49 35.08 -51.68 -16.20
CA ASN A 49 34.39 -52.16 -17.39
C ASN A 49 35.35 -52.34 -18.60
N GLU A 50 36.34 -51.47 -18.76
CA GLU A 50 37.38 -51.61 -19.81
C GLU A 50 38.33 -52.79 -19.51
N ILE A 51 38.73 -52.98 -18.25
CA ILE A 51 39.61 -54.10 -17.86
C ILE A 51 38.94 -55.45 -18.10
N PHE A 52 37.63 -55.58 -17.83
CA PHE A 52 36.85 -56.80 -18.06
C PHE A 52 36.88 -57.31 -19.51
N LYS A 53 37.18 -56.44 -20.49
CA LYS A 53 37.28 -56.81 -21.91
C LYS A 53 38.54 -57.63 -22.23
N ASN A 54 39.63 -57.39 -21.50
CA ASN A 54 40.95 -57.93 -21.83
C ASN A 54 41.50 -58.91 -20.79
N VAL A 55 40.89 -58.98 -19.61
CA VAL A 55 41.34 -59.86 -18.52
C VAL A 55 40.92 -61.32 -18.74
N ARG A 56 41.80 -62.25 -18.37
CA ARG A 56 41.50 -63.69 -18.37
C ARG A 56 41.45 -64.21 -16.94
N TYR A 57 40.27 -64.65 -16.50
CA TYR A 57 40.10 -65.35 -15.24
C TYR A 57 40.54 -66.81 -15.34
N PRO A 58 40.90 -67.46 -14.21
CA PRO A 58 41.27 -68.89 -14.20
C PRO A 58 40.13 -69.78 -14.69
N SER A 59 38.89 -69.44 -14.35
CA SER A 59 37.69 -70.12 -14.84
C SER A 59 36.62 -69.15 -15.35
N LYS A 60 35.73 -69.65 -16.22
CA LYS A 60 34.55 -68.90 -16.67
C LYS A 60 33.63 -68.54 -15.49
N ASN A 61 33.45 -69.46 -14.56
CA ASN A 61 32.58 -69.27 -13.39
C ASN A 61 33.05 -68.11 -12.51
N GLU A 62 34.36 -68.00 -12.23
CA GLU A 62 34.91 -66.88 -11.46
C GLU A 62 34.72 -65.54 -12.17
N ARG A 63 34.88 -65.50 -13.50
CA ARG A 63 34.60 -64.30 -14.29
C ARG A 63 33.15 -63.87 -14.17
N ASP A 64 32.22 -64.83 -14.28
CA ASP A 64 30.78 -64.56 -14.23
C ASP A 64 30.37 -64.04 -12.83
N ILE A 65 30.95 -64.60 -11.75
CA ILE A 65 30.76 -64.12 -10.37
C ILE A 65 31.30 -62.69 -10.20
N ALA A 66 32.53 -62.42 -10.66
CA ALA A 66 33.12 -61.09 -10.56
C ALA A 66 32.32 -60.04 -11.35
N TRP A 67 31.86 -60.40 -12.55
CA TRP A 67 31.02 -59.55 -13.39
C TRP A 67 29.67 -59.24 -12.72
N ALA A 68 29.00 -60.26 -12.17
CA ALA A 68 27.75 -60.08 -11.46
C ALA A 68 27.91 -59.16 -10.24
N ASN A 69 29.00 -59.34 -9.48
CA ASN A 69 29.32 -58.47 -8.34
C ASN A 69 29.53 -57.01 -8.79
N PHE A 70 30.38 -56.79 -9.80
CA PHE A 70 30.60 -55.45 -10.36
C PHE A 70 29.30 -54.80 -10.85
N PHE A 71 28.48 -55.54 -11.59
CA PHE A 71 27.21 -55.03 -12.12
C PHE A 71 26.26 -54.61 -10.99
N ASN A 72 26.16 -55.43 -9.93
CA ASN A 72 25.36 -55.10 -8.76
C ASN A 72 25.88 -53.86 -8.03
N LEU A 73 27.21 -53.75 -7.84
CA LEU A 73 27.84 -52.57 -7.22
C LEU A 73 27.59 -51.30 -8.06
N ARG A 74 27.72 -51.38 -9.38
CA ARG A 74 27.45 -50.23 -10.26
C ARG A 74 25.99 -49.79 -10.19
N ASN A 75 25.05 -50.74 -10.20
CA ASN A 75 23.63 -50.41 -10.07
C ASN A 75 23.34 -49.78 -8.70
N ASN A 76 23.94 -50.33 -7.64
CA ASN A 76 23.82 -49.78 -6.30
C ASN A 76 24.38 -48.35 -6.23
N ALA A 77 25.55 -48.08 -6.82
CA ALA A 77 26.12 -46.75 -6.93
C ALA A 77 25.16 -45.75 -7.60
N HIS A 78 24.48 -46.15 -8.68
CA HIS A 78 23.47 -45.31 -9.32
C HIS A 78 22.27 -45.02 -8.41
N VAL A 79 21.78 -46.02 -7.68
CA VAL A 79 20.67 -45.89 -6.73
C VAL A 79 21.04 -44.95 -5.59
N VAL A 80 22.16 -45.21 -4.90
CA VAL A 80 22.64 -44.40 -3.77
C VAL A 80 22.90 -42.95 -4.20
N ARG A 81 23.54 -42.71 -5.36
CA ARG A 81 23.73 -41.35 -5.87
C ARG A 81 22.39 -40.64 -6.13
N LYS A 82 21.42 -41.33 -6.72
CA LYS A 82 20.10 -40.77 -7.02
C LYS A 82 19.38 -40.41 -5.71
N GLU A 83 19.41 -41.30 -4.73
CA GLU A 83 18.81 -41.07 -3.41
C GLU A 83 19.46 -39.91 -2.67
N GLN A 84 20.80 -39.86 -2.61
CA GLN A 84 21.52 -38.74 -2.00
C GLN A 84 21.21 -37.41 -2.68
N THR A 85 21.16 -37.38 -4.02
CA THR A 85 20.82 -36.18 -4.80
C THR A 85 19.38 -35.74 -4.49
N TYR A 86 18.45 -36.68 -4.44
CA TYR A 86 17.06 -36.41 -4.09
C TYR A 86 16.92 -35.88 -2.66
N ASN A 87 17.56 -36.52 -1.68
CA ASN A 87 17.53 -36.11 -0.27
C ASN A 87 18.15 -34.72 -0.08
N ARG A 88 19.29 -34.45 -0.72
CA ARG A 88 19.92 -33.12 -0.73
C ARG A 88 19.00 -32.07 -1.33
N SER A 89 18.39 -32.38 -2.49
CA SER A 89 17.40 -31.50 -3.10
C SER A 89 16.19 -31.26 -2.21
N LYS A 90 15.70 -32.29 -1.50
CA LYS A 90 14.55 -32.22 -0.61
C LYS A 90 14.83 -31.34 0.61
N ASN A 91 16.06 -31.38 1.14
CA ASN A 91 16.47 -30.50 2.23
C ASN A 91 16.43 -29.03 1.80
N PHE A 92 17.01 -28.69 0.64
CA PHE A 92 16.92 -27.32 0.10
C PHE A 92 15.48 -26.91 -0.21
N TYR A 93 14.69 -27.82 -0.79
CA TYR A 93 13.28 -27.60 -1.06
C TYR A 93 12.52 -27.22 0.23
N ASN A 94 12.62 -28.05 1.27
CA ASN A 94 11.93 -27.82 2.54
C ASN A 94 12.36 -26.50 3.20
N GLU A 95 13.66 -26.20 3.16
CA GLU A 95 14.19 -24.96 3.71
C GLU A 95 13.67 -23.74 2.95
N ILE A 96 13.68 -23.79 1.62
CA ILE A 96 13.19 -22.67 0.79
C ILE A 96 11.68 -22.51 0.99
N MET A 97 10.91 -23.59 0.94
CA MET A 97 9.46 -23.55 1.15
C MET A 97 9.10 -22.98 2.52
N GLY A 98 9.75 -23.45 3.58
CA GLY A 98 9.53 -22.90 4.93
C GLY A 98 9.88 -21.41 5.03
N ARG A 99 10.92 -20.94 4.32
CA ARG A 99 11.22 -19.50 4.25
C ARG A 99 10.19 -18.74 3.42
N LEU A 100 9.68 -19.32 2.34
CA LEU A 100 8.64 -18.71 1.50
C LEU A 100 7.33 -18.55 2.25
N ASP A 101 6.91 -19.55 3.03
CA ASP A 101 5.69 -19.47 3.84
C ASP A 101 5.77 -18.35 4.89
N ASN A 102 6.95 -18.12 5.48
CA ASN A 102 7.17 -17.00 6.39
C ASN A 102 7.19 -15.63 5.67
N ALA A 103 7.62 -15.60 4.41
CA ALA A 103 7.64 -14.41 3.58
C ALA A 103 6.30 -14.14 2.87
N ASP A 104 5.36 -15.09 2.91
CA ASP A 104 4.08 -14.99 2.22
C ASP A 104 3.14 -14.00 2.92
N TYR A 105 2.32 -13.32 2.13
CA TYR A 105 1.22 -12.47 2.59
C TYR A 105 -0.10 -13.17 2.28
N HIS A 106 -0.95 -13.35 3.29
CA HIS A 106 -2.29 -13.87 3.08
C HIS A 106 -3.33 -12.78 3.36
N ALA A 107 -3.96 -12.28 2.30
CA ALA A 107 -5.00 -11.26 2.39
C ALA A 107 -6.19 -11.68 3.29
N ILE A 108 -6.49 -12.98 3.35
CA ILE A 108 -7.58 -13.53 4.19
C ILE A 108 -7.22 -13.43 5.68
N SER A 109 -5.96 -13.66 6.07
CA SER A 109 -5.56 -13.48 7.47
C SER A 109 -5.65 -12.01 7.88
N ASP A 110 -5.32 -11.08 6.99
CA ASP A 110 -5.38 -9.64 7.27
C ASP A 110 -6.85 -9.12 7.34
N PHE A 111 -7.75 -9.66 6.51
CA PHE A 111 -9.19 -9.34 6.55
C PHE A 111 -9.89 -9.91 7.80
N VAL A 112 -9.67 -11.19 8.13
CA VAL A 112 -10.37 -11.84 9.25
C VAL A 112 -9.80 -11.41 10.60
N VAL A 113 -8.48 -11.31 10.73
CA VAL A 113 -7.84 -10.94 12.01
C VAL A 113 -7.89 -9.43 12.22
N GLY A 114 -7.59 -8.63 11.20
CA GLY A 114 -7.49 -7.17 11.30
C GLY A 114 -8.83 -6.44 11.40
N HIS A 115 -9.87 -6.90 10.68
CA HIS A 115 -11.19 -6.24 10.65
C HIS A 115 -12.20 -6.81 11.65
N ILE A 116 -12.19 -8.14 11.89
CA ILE A 116 -13.23 -8.79 12.71
C ILE A 116 -12.76 -9.04 14.15
N MET A 117 -11.48 -9.37 14.37
CA MET A 117 -11.03 -9.85 15.68
C MET A 117 -10.16 -8.88 16.51
N THR A 118 -9.46 -7.92 15.89
CA THR A 118 -8.43 -7.14 16.63
C THR A 118 -8.52 -5.63 16.54
N PHE A 119 -9.64 -5.03 16.09
CA PHE A 119 -9.78 -3.57 16.00
C PHE A 119 -8.55 -2.87 15.37
N GLY A 120 -7.96 -3.47 14.32
CA GLY A 120 -6.79 -2.93 13.61
C GLY A 120 -5.43 -3.11 14.29
N LEU A 121 -5.29 -3.89 15.37
CA LEU A 121 -4.01 -4.10 16.06
C LEU A 121 -3.05 -5.08 15.37
N LEU A 122 -3.56 -5.95 14.48
CA LEU A 122 -2.74 -6.93 13.74
C LEU A 122 -2.74 -6.68 12.23
N LYS A 123 -2.98 -5.43 11.78
CA LYS A 123 -2.87 -5.11 10.37
C LYS A 123 -1.40 -5.19 9.97
N GLU A 124 -1.09 -6.06 9.02
CA GLU A 124 0.27 -6.22 8.52
C GLU A 124 0.76 -4.87 8.00
N THR A 125 1.80 -4.32 8.63
CA THR A 125 2.20 -2.94 8.39
C THR A 125 2.95 -2.82 7.06
N VAL A 126 3.01 -1.60 6.53
CA VAL A 126 3.90 -1.26 5.40
C VAL A 126 5.35 -1.70 5.67
N GLU A 127 5.79 -1.63 6.93
CA GLU A 127 7.13 -2.06 7.34
C GLU A 127 7.27 -3.59 7.37
N ASP A 128 6.25 -4.32 7.84
CA ASP A 128 6.23 -5.79 7.78
C ASP A 128 6.31 -6.28 6.34
N MET A 129 5.53 -5.67 5.44
CA MET A 129 5.55 -6.03 4.02
C MET A 129 6.86 -5.66 3.32
N LYS A 130 7.51 -4.56 3.69
CA LYS A 130 8.88 -4.27 3.24
C LYS A 130 9.87 -5.33 3.72
N SER A 131 9.76 -5.74 4.99
CA SER A 131 10.61 -6.78 5.58
C SER A 131 10.42 -8.12 4.85
N LYS A 132 9.17 -8.53 4.61
CA LYS A 132 8.82 -9.71 3.81
C LYS A 132 9.34 -9.60 2.38
N GLY A 133 9.24 -8.44 1.74
CA GLY A 133 9.81 -8.22 0.41
C GLY A 133 11.34 -8.40 0.37
N LYS A 134 12.05 -7.90 1.39
CA LYS A 134 13.49 -8.13 1.55
C LYS A 134 13.80 -9.62 1.79
N ALA A 135 13.02 -10.29 2.63
CA ALA A 135 13.16 -11.72 2.88
C ALA A 135 12.98 -12.54 1.58
N LEU A 136 11.97 -12.23 0.77
CA LEU A 136 11.74 -12.85 -0.54
C LEU A 136 12.92 -12.65 -1.50
N GLY A 137 13.52 -11.45 -1.50
CA GLY A 137 14.76 -11.18 -2.24
C GLY A 137 15.92 -12.08 -1.80
N ASN A 138 16.12 -12.23 -0.48
CA ASN A 138 17.15 -13.11 0.08
C ASN A 138 16.90 -14.59 -0.25
N ILE A 139 15.64 -15.03 -0.21
CA ILE A 139 15.23 -16.39 -0.58
C ILE A 139 15.55 -16.64 -2.06
N GLY A 140 15.25 -15.69 -2.95
CA GLY A 140 15.59 -15.80 -4.36
C GLY A 140 17.10 -15.89 -4.62
N GLY A 141 17.90 -15.16 -3.83
CA GLY A 141 19.35 -15.27 -3.85
C GLY A 141 19.85 -16.66 -3.43
N TYR A 142 19.29 -17.20 -2.34
CA TYR A 142 19.61 -18.55 -1.85
C TYR A 142 19.17 -19.64 -2.84
N PHE A 143 17.96 -19.57 -3.39
CA PHE A 143 17.50 -20.49 -4.42
C PHE A 143 18.44 -20.49 -5.63
N LYS A 144 18.91 -19.32 -6.08
CA LYS A 144 19.86 -19.22 -7.19
C LYS A 144 21.19 -19.92 -6.89
N SER A 145 21.68 -19.88 -5.65
CA SER A 145 22.94 -20.54 -5.28
C SER A 145 22.77 -22.06 -5.19
N VAL A 146 21.64 -22.58 -4.68
CA VAL A 146 21.45 -24.02 -4.46
C VAL A 146 20.74 -24.75 -5.60
N LYS A 147 20.08 -24.03 -6.53
CA LYS A 147 19.25 -24.66 -7.59
C LYS A 147 20.00 -25.72 -8.40
N HIS A 148 21.29 -25.55 -8.66
CA HIS A 148 22.03 -26.51 -9.49
C HIS A 148 22.15 -27.91 -8.84
N GLU A 149 21.92 -28.00 -7.53
CA GLU A 149 21.91 -29.24 -6.75
C GLU A 149 20.50 -29.83 -6.56
N MET A 150 19.48 -29.15 -7.06
CA MET A 150 18.08 -29.56 -6.93
C MET A 150 17.59 -30.37 -8.14
N THR A 151 16.63 -31.26 -7.91
CA THR A 151 15.89 -31.96 -8.97
C THR A 151 15.04 -30.98 -9.78
N GLY A 152 14.62 -31.38 -10.98
CA GLY A 152 13.78 -30.56 -11.85
C GLY A 152 12.44 -30.19 -11.20
N GLU A 153 11.79 -31.18 -10.60
CA GLU A 153 10.51 -31.05 -9.88
C GLU A 153 10.59 -29.99 -8.77
N HIS A 154 11.50 -30.16 -7.80
CA HIS A 154 11.65 -29.21 -6.69
C HIS A 154 12.00 -27.78 -7.15
N LYS A 155 12.69 -27.62 -8.29
CA LYS A 155 12.97 -26.28 -8.86
C LYS A 155 11.70 -25.61 -9.35
N THR A 156 10.88 -26.36 -10.07
CA THR A 156 9.61 -25.87 -10.63
C THR A 156 8.70 -25.45 -9.48
N ASP A 157 8.50 -26.31 -8.49
CA ASP A 157 7.63 -26.03 -7.34
C ASP A 157 8.07 -24.79 -6.57
N VAL A 158 9.38 -24.67 -6.27
CA VAL A 158 9.92 -23.48 -5.60
C VAL A 158 9.73 -22.22 -6.45
N HIS A 159 9.93 -22.31 -7.76
CA HIS A 159 9.77 -21.17 -8.66
C HIS A 159 8.31 -20.72 -8.76
N GLU A 160 7.37 -21.65 -8.87
CA GLU A 160 5.93 -21.38 -8.85
C GLU A 160 5.52 -20.73 -7.54
N ARG A 161 5.93 -21.30 -6.40
CA ARG A 161 5.65 -20.72 -5.08
C ARG A 161 6.24 -19.30 -4.93
N MET A 162 7.44 -19.06 -5.44
CA MET A 162 8.03 -17.70 -5.46
C MET A 162 7.20 -16.71 -6.27
N ILE A 163 6.58 -17.14 -7.38
CA ILE A 163 5.69 -16.29 -8.17
C ILE A 163 4.41 -15.98 -7.39
N GLU A 164 3.80 -16.98 -6.76
CA GLU A 164 2.61 -16.79 -5.93
C GLU A 164 2.84 -15.77 -4.81
N VAL A 165 3.94 -15.92 -4.05
CA VAL A 165 4.29 -14.98 -2.97
C VAL A 165 4.47 -13.56 -3.51
N ARG A 166 5.07 -13.39 -4.70
CA ARG A 166 5.18 -12.06 -5.35
C ARG A 166 3.82 -11.49 -5.72
N GLN A 167 2.93 -12.30 -6.28
CA GLN A 167 1.56 -11.86 -6.61
C GLN A 167 0.80 -11.40 -5.37
N HIS A 168 0.97 -12.10 -4.24
CA HIS A 168 0.39 -11.68 -2.97
C HIS A 168 0.95 -10.34 -2.49
N HIS A 169 2.27 -10.12 -2.62
CA HIS A 169 2.89 -8.82 -2.30
C HIS A 169 2.38 -7.70 -3.21
N ASP A 170 2.30 -7.95 -4.53
CA ASP A 170 1.81 -6.97 -5.49
C ASP A 170 0.35 -6.60 -5.22
N ASN A 171 -0.49 -7.58 -4.86
CA ASN A 171 -1.88 -7.35 -4.46
C ASN A 171 -1.96 -6.45 -3.21
N PHE A 172 -1.16 -6.72 -2.18
CA PHE A 172 -1.09 -5.85 -0.99
C PHE A 172 -0.74 -4.41 -1.37
N TRP A 173 0.29 -4.20 -2.19
CA TRP A 173 0.71 -2.86 -2.59
C TRP A 173 -0.33 -2.16 -3.47
N GLY A 174 -1.02 -2.89 -4.33
CA GLY A 174 -2.16 -2.37 -5.11
C GLY A 174 -3.29 -1.86 -4.20
N GLN A 175 -3.69 -2.66 -3.20
CA GLN A 175 -4.71 -2.26 -2.24
C GLN A 175 -4.27 -1.06 -1.38
N HIS A 176 -3.03 -1.06 -0.90
CA HIS A 176 -2.49 0.05 -0.13
C HIS A 176 -2.47 1.34 -0.93
N LYS A 177 -2.05 1.29 -2.20
CA LYS A 177 -2.06 2.45 -3.10
C LYS A 177 -3.47 3.00 -3.30
N ASN A 178 -4.43 2.14 -3.61
CA ASN A 178 -5.83 2.55 -3.80
C ASN A 178 -6.39 3.24 -2.54
N TYR A 179 -6.11 2.67 -1.35
CA TYR A 179 -6.54 3.27 -0.08
C TYR A 179 -5.94 4.67 0.15
N GLN A 180 -4.67 4.89 -0.18
CA GLN A 180 -4.03 6.21 -0.06
C GLN A 180 -4.63 7.24 -1.03
N GLU A 181 -4.94 6.81 -2.26
CA GLU A 181 -5.59 7.65 -3.26
C GLU A 181 -7.01 8.07 -2.83
N GLU A 182 -7.80 7.13 -2.32
CA GLU A 182 -9.13 7.42 -1.76
C GLU A 182 -9.07 8.40 -0.59
N LYS A 183 -8.14 8.18 0.35
CA LYS A 183 -7.94 9.07 1.49
C LYS A 183 -7.56 10.48 1.05
N THR A 184 -6.73 10.60 0.02
CA THR A 184 -6.33 11.89 -0.57
C THR A 184 -7.52 12.60 -1.19
N LYS A 185 -8.30 11.90 -2.02
CA LYS A 185 -9.53 12.45 -2.63
C LYS A 185 -10.53 12.94 -1.58
N LEU A 186 -10.73 12.18 -0.50
CA LEU A 186 -11.62 12.59 0.59
C LEU A 186 -11.13 13.84 1.32
N TYR A 187 -9.81 14.00 1.47
CA TYR A 187 -9.23 15.19 2.06
C TYR A 187 -9.40 16.41 1.14
N GLU A 188 -9.12 16.26 -0.15
CA GLU A 188 -9.30 17.32 -1.15
C GLU A 188 -10.77 17.77 -1.24
N GLU A 189 -11.71 16.82 -1.21
CA GLU A 189 -13.14 17.12 -1.21
C GLU A 189 -13.57 17.87 0.06
N LYS A 190 -13.12 17.42 1.23
CA LYS A 190 -13.38 18.14 2.50
C LYS A 190 -12.80 19.54 2.48
N GLN A 191 -11.60 19.70 1.94
CA GLN A 191 -10.94 21.00 1.81
C GLN A 191 -11.72 21.92 0.85
N ARG A 192 -12.20 21.40 -0.29
CA ARG A 192 -13.05 22.15 -1.24
C ARG A 192 -14.34 22.62 -0.58
N ILE A 193 -15.05 21.72 0.11
CA ILE A 193 -16.30 22.05 0.83
C ILE A 193 -16.05 23.12 1.89
N TRP A 194 -14.94 23.00 2.63
CA TRP A 194 -14.57 23.98 3.64
C TRP A 194 -14.30 25.37 3.04
N LEU A 195 -13.55 25.43 1.93
CA LEU A 195 -13.27 26.68 1.21
C LEU A 195 -14.54 27.31 0.63
N GLU A 196 -15.43 26.53 0.03
CA GLU A 196 -16.72 27.01 -0.48
C GLU A 196 -17.58 27.58 0.65
N LYS A 197 -17.60 26.93 1.82
CA LYS A 197 -18.33 27.40 2.99
C LYS A 197 -17.76 28.72 3.51
N GLN A 198 -16.44 28.85 3.55
CA GLN A 198 -15.78 30.11 3.90
C GLN A 198 -16.12 31.23 2.92
N GLU A 199 -16.05 30.95 1.61
CA GLU A 199 -16.35 31.95 0.58
C GLU A 199 -17.80 32.42 0.64
N LYS A 200 -18.76 31.49 0.75
CA LYS A 200 -20.17 31.85 0.96
C LYS A 200 -20.35 32.67 2.24
N GLY A 201 -19.63 32.31 3.31
CA GLY A 201 -19.63 33.10 4.54
C GLY A 201 -19.13 34.53 4.34
N ARG A 202 -18.04 34.72 3.58
CA ARG A 202 -17.52 36.05 3.22
C ARG A 202 -18.50 36.85 2.38
N GLN A 203 -19.14 36.21 1.40
CA GLN A 203 -20.14 36.87 0.54
C GLN A 203 -21.35 37.35 1.33
N ILE A 204 -21.89 36.51 2.22
CA ILE A 204 -23.04 36.91 3.05
C ILE A 204 -22.62 38.04 4.00
N LYS A 205 -21.44 37.94 4.63
CA LYS A 205 -20.92 39.02 5.49
C LYS A 205 -20.80 40.34 4.74
N ALA A 206 -20.20 40.33 3.55
CA ALA A 206 -20.07 41.52 2.70
C ALA A 206 -21.44 42.10 2.28
N GLN A 207 -22.44 41.25 2.03
CA GLN A 207 -23.81 41.71 1.76
C GLN A 207 -24.43 42.42 2.97
N ILE A 208 -24.24 41.89 4.18
CA ILE A 208 -24.76 42.51 5.41
C ILE A 208 -24.05 43.86 5.65
N GLU A 209 -22.73 43.92 5.47
CA GLU A 209 -21.95 45.16 5.58
C GLU A 209 -22.43 46.21 4.57
N GLY A 210 -22.64 45.83 3.31
CA GLY A 210 -23.15 46.73 2.26
C GLY A 210 -24.59 47.19 2.49
N ASN A 211 -25.45 46.36 3.09
CA ASN A 211 -26.80 46.76 3.48
C ASN A 211 -26.76 47.75 4.65
N LEU A 212 -25.92 47.50 5.64
CA LEU A 212 -25.71 48.37 6.79
C LEU A 212 -25.26 49.78 6.35
N GLU A 213 -24.29 49.86 5.45
CA GLU A 213 -23.80 51.14 4.89
C GLU A 213 -24.93 51.92 4.19
N LYS A 214 -25.67 51.26 3.29
CA LYS A 214 -26.82 51.88 2.60
C LYS A 214 -27.91 52.33 3.56
N ASN A 215 -28.16 51.58 4.62
CA ASN A 215 -29.17 51.94 5.62
C ASN A 215 -28.70 53.14 6.45
N ILE A 216 -27.42 53.22 6.82
CA ILE A 216 -26.83 54.41 7.47
C ILE A 216 -26.94 55.65 6.57
N GLU A 217 -26.63 55.53 5.29
CA GLU A 217 -26.76 56.65 4.35
C GLU A 217 -28.23 57.12 4.24
N LYS A 218 -29.17 56.19 4.08
CA LYS A 218 -30.61 56.51 4.07
C LYS A 218 -31.08 57.17 5.36
N HIS A 219 -30.55 56.74 6.50
CA HIS A 219 -30.86 57.32 7.81
C HIS A 219 -30.41 58.78 7.89
N ASN A 220 -29.18 59.07 7.48
CA ASN A 220 -28.65 60.43 7.44
C ASN A 220 -29.47 61.32 6.49
N ASN A 221 -29.75 60.84 5.27
CA ASN A 221 -30.57 61.58 4.31
C ASN A 221 -31.99 61.87 4.82
N ALA A 222 -32.58 60.92 5.57
CA ALA A 222 -33.89 61.11 6.19
C ALA A 222 -33.84 62.13 7.35
N LYS A 223 -32.76 62.11 8.16
CA LYS A 223 -32.52 63.14 9.20
C LYS A 223 -32.35 64.53 8.62
N ASP A 224 -31.57 64.68 7.54
CA ASP A 224 -31.40 65.96 6.85
C ASP A 224 -32.72 66.45 6.23
N ALA A 225 -33.58 65.53 5.76
CA ALA A 225 -34.92 65.87 5.29
C ALA A 225 -35.83 66.33 6.44
N LEU A 226 -35.78 65.63 7.58
CA LEU A 226 -36.52 65.98 8.79
C LEU A 226 -36.16 67.38 9.27
N GLU A 227 -34.86 67.67 9.43
CA GLU A 227 -34.36 68.99 9.85
C GLU A 227 -34.84 70.10 8.91
N ARG A 228 -34.81 69.87 7.59
CA ARG A 228 -35.34 70.84 6.61
C ARG A 228 -36.83 71.06 6.76
N PHE A 229 -37.62 70.02 7.05
CA PHE A 229 -39.06 70.17 7.27
C PHE A 229 -39.36 70.86 8.61
N GLU A 230 -38.64 70.55 9.68
CA GLU A 230 -38.74 71.26 10.96
C GLU A 230 -38.36 72.73 10.83
N GLY A 231 -37.30 73.06 10.08
CA GLY A 231 -36.93 74.43 9.77
C GLY A 231 -38.04 75.18 9.02
N LYS A 232 -38.65 74.56 8.00
CA LYS A 232 -39.82 75.12 7.30
C LYS A 232 -41.03 75.29 8.21
N LYS A 233 -41.22 74.36 9.16
CA LYS A 233 -42.32 74.39 10.13
C LYS A 233 -42.20 75.61 11.02
N ASN A 234 -41.00 75.82 11.59
CA ASN A 234 -40.72 76.93 12.47
C ASN A 234 -40.86 78.27 11.73
N ASP A 235 -40.32 78.38 10.51
CA ASP A 235 -40.48 79.58 9.67
C ASP A 235 -41.96 79.88 9.37
N LEU A 236 -42.74 78.86 9.01
CA LEU A 236 -44.17 79.02 8.74
C LEU A 236 -44.94 79.41 10.01
N GLN A 237 -44.62 78.82 11.16
CA GLN A 237 -45.21 79.16 12.46
C GLN A 237 -44.92 80.61 12.87
N SER A 238 -43.68 81.09 12.69
CA SER A 238 -43.32 82.48 12.94
C SER A 238 -44.13 83.43 12.06
N LYS A 239 -44.27 83.12 10.76
CA LYS A 239 -45.09 83.92 9.85
C LYS A 239 -46.58 83.90 10.23
N ILE A 240 -47.11 82.75 10.66
CA ILE A 240 -48.49 82.61 11.19
C ILE A 240 -48.71 83.58 12.35
N TRP A 241 -47.77 83.59 13.29
CA TRP A 241 -47.83 84.43 14.49
C TRP A 241 -47.75 85.93 14.17
N GLU A 242 -46.90 86.33 13.23
CA GLU A 242 -46.67 87.73 12.84
C GLU A 242 -47.75 88.32 11.92
N SER A 243 -48.56 87.48 11.27
CA SER A 243 -49.56 87.95 10.31
C SER A 243 -50.78 88.58 10.97
N HIS A 244 -51.37 89.56 10.28
CA HIS A 244 -52.58 90.26 10.69
C HIS A 244 -53.80 89.90 9.82
N SER A 245 -53.65 88.94 8.89
CA SER A 245 -54.71 88.52 7.97
C SER A 245 -55.22 87.12 8.32
N ASP A 246 -56.46 87.03 8.80
CA ASP A 246 -57.09 85.77 9.22
C ASP A 246 -57.21 84.76 8.05
N ASN A 247 -57.50 85.24 6.85
CA ASN A 247 -57.56 84.40 5.65
C ASN A 247 -56.19 83.79 5.31
N TRP A 248 -55.12 84.57 5.47
CA TRP A 248 -53.77 84.06 5.25
C TRP A 248 -53.37 83.07 6.35
N LYS A 249 -53.72 83.34 7.62
CA LYS A 249 -53.47 82.43 8.75
C LYS A 249 -54.13 81.07 8.53
N SER A 250 -55.41 81.06 8.17
CA SER A 250 -56.14 79.80 7.92
C SER A 250 -55.51 78.95 6.81
N LYS A 251 -55.03 79.56 5.73
CA LYS A 251 -54.30 78.83 4.67
C LYS A 251 -52.93 78.33 5.13
N ALA A 252 -52.20 79.15 5.88
CA ALA A 252 -50.90 78.79 6.42
C ALA A 252 -50.99 77.67 7.49
N GLU A 253 -52.07 77.63 8.28
CA GLU A 253 -52.39 76.51 9.18
C GLU A 253 -52.62 75.20 8.42
N GLY A 254 -53.35 75.24 7.30
CA GLY A 254 -53.49 74.06 6.42
C GLY A 254 -52.15 73.54 5.88
N TRP A 255 -51.26 74.44 5.45
CA TRP A 255 -49.90 74.05 5.04
C TRP A 255 -49.06 73.52 6.20
N LEU A 256 -49.26 74.05 7.41
CA LEU A 256 -48.59 73.59 8.62
C LEU A 256 -49.02 72.15 8.96
N ASP A 257 -50.29 71.81 8.80
CA ASP A 257 -50.81 70.46 8.98
C ASP A 257 -50.20 69.48 7.96
N GLU A 258 -50.18 69.83 6.67
CA GLU A 258 -49.52 69.02 5.64
C GLU A 258 -48.03 68.79 5.94
N LEU A 259 -47.36 69.81 6.49
CA LEU A 259 -45.96 69.72 6.86
C LEU A 259 -45.76 68.85 8.11
N ASN A 260 -46.64 68.94 9.10
CA ASN A 260 -46.64 68.05 10.28
C ASN A 260 -46.84 66.58 9.88
N ASP A 261 -47.72 66.30 8.93
CA ASP A 261 -47.92 64.94 8.41
C ASP A 261 -46.69 64.43 7.65
N LYS A 262 -46.03 65.29 6.87
CA LYS A 262 -44.73 64.96 6.24
C LYS A 262 -43.65 64.68 7.29
N ILE A 263 -43.55 65.49 8.34
CA ILE A 263 -42.61 65.29 9.44
C ILE A 263 -42.83 63.92 10.08
N ARG A 264 -44.08 63.59 10.47
CA ARG A 264 -44.43 62.27 11.03
C ARG A 264 -44.04 61.12 10.10
N SER A 265 -44.31 61.27 8.80
CA SER A 265 -43.95 60.27 7.80
C SER A 265 -42.42 60.06 7.71
N VAL A 266 -41.63 61.13 7.82
CA VAL A 266 -40.16 61.03 7.82
C VAL A 266 -39.65 60.42 9.12
N GLU A 267 -40.21 60.78 10.27
CA GLU A 267 -39.89 60.17 11.57
C GLU A 267 -40.18 58.66 11.57
N ASP A 268 -41.30 58.23 11.01
CA ASP A 268 -41.64 56.82 10.83
C ASP A 268 -40.69 56.09 9.89
N GLN A 269 -40.19 56.77 8.86
CA GLN A 269 -39.16 56.23 7.98
C GLN A 269 -37.82 56.08 8.73
N ILE A 270 -37.41 57.07 9.53
CA ILE A 270 -36.20 57.02 10.36
C ILE A 270 -36.27 55.84 11.32
N ARG A 271 -37.36 55.68 12.07
CA ARG A 271 -37.54 54.56 13.02
C ARG A 271 -37.42 53.18 12.36
N ARG A 272 -37.98 53.02 11.15
CA ARG A 272 -37.86 51.77 10.37
C ARG A 272 -36.42 51.50 9.93
N ILE A 273 -35.70 52.53 9.48
CA ILE A 273 -34.30 52.40 9.07
C ILE A 273 -33.41 52.07 10.28
N GLU A 274 -33.65 52.68 11.43
CA GLU A 274 -32.92 52.36 12.68
C GLU A 274 -33.08 50.90 13.07
N ALA A 275 -34.30 50.36 13.00
CA ALA A 275 -34.55 48.94 13.24
C ALA A 275 -33.75 48.02 12.29
N TRP A 276 -33.66 48.37 11.00
CA TRP A 276 -32.85 47.62 10.04
C TRP A 276 -31.34 47.72 10.32
N ILE A 277 -30.85 48.90 10.70
CA ILE A 277 -29.44 49.10 11.11
C ILE A 277 -29.10 48.21 12.31
N ASP A 278 -29.96 48.18 13.32
CA ASP A 278 -29.74 47.38 14.52
C ASP A 278 -29.82 45.88 14.23
N GLU A 279 -30.73 45.46 13.34
CA GLU A 279 -30.80 44.08 12.88
C GLU A 279 -29.50 43.64 12.18
N ASP A 280 -29.01 44.44 11.22
CA ASP A 280 -27.78 44.11 10.48
C ASP A 280 -26.53 44.16 11.38
N ARG A 281 -26.45 45.11 12.32
CA ARG A 281 -25.40 45.14 13.37
C ARG A 281 -25.44 43.89 14.24
N ASN A 282 -26.62 43.45 14.65
CA ASN A 282 -26.77 42.25 15.45
C ASN A 282 -26.37 40.99 14.67
N LYS A 283 -26.72 40.91 13.37
CA LYS A 283 -26.25 39.82 12.49
C LYS A 283 -24.73 39.77 12.39
N LEU A 284 -24.06 40.92 12.23
CA LEU A 284 -22.59 40.98 12.18
C LEU A 284 -21.95 40.64 13.53
N ARG A 285 -22.50 41.13 14.64
CA ARG A 285 -21.98 40.85 15.99
C ARG A 285 -22.03 39.36 16.33
N ASN A 286 -23.07 38.68 15.87
CA ASN A 286 -23.29 37.26 16.12
C ASN A 286 -22.70 36.36 15.01
N TRP A 287 -21.94 36.91 14.07
CA TRP A 287 -21.30 36.17 12.98
C TRP A 287 -20.14 35.32 13.53
N ARG A 288 -20.40 34.05 13.83
CA ARG A 288 -19.40 33.04 14.22
C ARG A 288 -19.20 32.02 13.13
#